data_AF-F0Z9M0-F1
#
_entry.id   AF-F0Z9M0-F1
#
_cell.length_a   1.000
_cell.length_b   1.000
_cell.length_c   1.000
_cell.angle_alpha   90.00
_cell.angle_beta   90.00
_cell.angle_gamma   90.00
#
_symmetry.space_group_name_H-M   'P 1'
#
loop_
_entity.id
_entity.type
_entity.pdbx_description
1 polymer ?
#
loop_
_entity_poly.entity_id
_entity_poly.type
_entity_poly.pdbx_seq_one_letter_code
_entity_poly.pdbx_strand_id
1 'polypeptide(L)'
;MKVLYILLGLLLTFTIANARLGEKSNHNEPARYDPYPNHHPLQCGPESCNYGEVCHIAHDDCICLPHPKPHPHPHKPRPTRDPQPTIVSAAGTVYLTSRLIGRWTDGSRGGKTFSQYDITIHNDGNRNIKEIYISTDSTFKLRDNSDASLWNMVRLNNGILGLPSYQNSINAHATYVFGFILEGVIPANLNILKIIYQ
;
A
#
# COMPACT_ATOMS: atom_id res chain seq x y z
N MET A 1 9.45 -11.63 -45.25
CA MET A 1 8.97 -11.59 -43.85
C MET A 1 8.94 -10.18 -43.23
N LYS A 2 8.81 -9.09 -44.01
CA LYS A 2 8.69 -7.71 -43.47
C LYS A 2 7.28 -7.11 -43.59
N VAL A 3 6.39 -7.73 -44.36
CA VAL A 3 5.04 -7.20 -44.66
C VAL A 3 4.00 -7.65 -43.61
N LEU A 4 4.27 -8.70 -42.84
CA LEU A 4 3.31 -9.26 -41.88
C LEU A 4 3.13 -8.41 -40.61
N TYR A 5 4.12 -7.60 -40.23
CA TYR A 5 4.06 -6.78 -39.02
C TYR A 5 3.20 -5.50 -39.16
N ILE A 6 2.97 -5.03 -40.39
CA ILE A 6 2.17 -3.81 -40.63
C ILE A 6 0.66 -4.12 -40.48
N LEU A 7 0.22 -5.33 -40.81
CA LEU A 7 -1.18 -5.75 -40.68
C LEU A 7 -1.58 -6.07 -39.22
N LEU A 8 -0.66 -6.56 -38.38
CA LEU A 8 -0.93 -6.77 -36.96
C LEU A 8 -1.00 -5.48 -36.14
N GLY A 9 -0.33 -4.41 -36.58
CA GLY A 9 -0.36 -3.11 -35.89
C GLY A 9 -1.68 -2.33 -36.06
N LEU A 10 -2.48 -2.65 -37.08
CA LEU A 10 -3.71 -1.91 -37.38
C LEU A 10 -4.97 -2.48 -36.71
N LEU A 11 -4.88 -3.62 -36.02
CA LEU A 11 -6.01 -4.32 -35.39
C LEU A 11 -6.15 -4.06 -33.88
N LEU A 12 -5.32 -3.21 -33.27
CA LEU A 12 -5.27 -3.00 -31.82
C LEU A 12 -5.79 -1.64 -31.31
N THR A 13 -6.47 -0.85 -32.13
CA THR A 13 -6.98 0.49 -31.74
C THR A 13 -8.49 0.56 -31.45
N PHE A 14 -9.22 -0.56 -31.48
CA PHE A 14 -10.64 -0.59 -31.13
C PHE A 14 -10.85 -1.34 -29.82
N THR A 15 -10.91 -0.64 -28.68
CA THR A 15 -11.78 -0.98 -27.51
C THR A 15 -11.51 -0.07 -26.30
N ILE A 16 -11.88 1.22 -26.34
CA ILE A 16 -12.23 1.94 -25.10
C ILE A 16 -13.38 2.92 -25.37
N ALA A 17 -14.61 2.49 -25.14
CA ALA A 17 -15.71 3.37 -24.76
C ALA A 17 -16.80 2.51 -24.11
N ASN A 18 -16.85 2.45 -22.78
CA ASN A 18 -18.06 2.02 -22.08
C ASN A 18 -18.33 2.92 -20.88
N ALA A 19 -19.35 3.75 -21.10
CA ALA A 19 -20.22 4.52 -20.23
C ALA A 19 -20.20 4.25 -18.71
N ARG A 20 -20.09 5.35 -17.94
CA ARG A 20 -20.66 5.47 -16.59
C ARG A 20 -22.07 6.07 -16.71
N LEU A 21 -23.09 5.27 -16.45
CA LEU A 21 -24.46 5.74 -16.23
C LEU A 21 -24.67 5.86 -14.71
N GLY A 22 -25.02 7.08 -14.29
CA GLY A 22 -25.37 7.40 -12.92
C GLY A 22 -26.84 7.09 -12.64
N GLU A 23 -27.11 6.63 -11.42
CA GLU A 23 -28.45 6.36 -10.93
C GLU A 23 -28.68 7.25 -9.69
N LYS A 24 -29.55 8.26 -9.84
CA LYS A 24 -30.09 9.06 -8.74
C LYS A 24 -31.43 8.44 -8.33
N SER A 25 -31.48 7.80 -7.17
CA SER A 25 -32.75 7.39 -6.55
C SER A 25 -33.33 8.57 -5.76
N ASN A 26 -34.49 9.04 -6.20
CA ASN A 26 -35.37 9.95 -5.45
C ASN A 26 -36.36 9.11 -4.64
N HIS A 27 -36.23 9.11 -3.32
CA HIS A 27 -37.28 8.64 -2.42
C HIS A 27 -38.04 9.84 -1.86
N ASN A 28 -39.22 10.10 -2.42
CA ASN A 28 -40.27 10.90 -1.80
C ASN A 28 -41.23 9.94 -1.12
N GLU A 29 -41.30 9.96 0.21
CA GLU A 29 -42.34 9.26 0.98
C GLU A 29 -43.21 10.31 1.69
N PRO A 30 -44.55 10.26 1.53
CA PRO A 30 -45.45 11.24 2.12
C PRO A 30 -45.71 10.94 3.61
N ALA A 31 -45.67 12.00 4.43
CA ALA A 31 -45.97 11.95 5.85
C ALA A 31 -47.42 11.49 6.11
N ARG A 32 -47.55 10.42 6.91
CA ARG A 32 -48.81 9.88 7.44
C ARG A 32 -49.20 10.67 8.69
N TYR A 33 -50.40 11.24 8.68
CA TYR A 33 -50.98 12.00 9.79
C TYR A 33 -51.79 11.04 10.68
N ASP A 34 -51.34 10.81 11.92
CA ASP A 34 -52.08 10.07 12.95
C ASP A 34 -52.76 11.05 13.93
N PRO A 35 -54.08 10.93 14.20
CA PRO A 35 -54.79 11.78 15.15
C PRO A 35 -55.15 11.00 16.42
N TYR A 36 -54.41 11.15 17.51
CA TYR A 36 -54.85 10.72 18.85
C TYR A 36 -54.17 11.56 19.97
N PRO A 37 -54.74 11.63 21.17
CA PRO A 37 -54.99 12.87 21.90
C PRO A 37 -53.92 13.15 22.95
N ASN A 38 -53.87 14.43 23.37
CA ASN A 38 -53.03 14.96 24.44
C ASN A 38 -53.12 14.16 25.75
N HIS A 39 -52.25 13.16 25.91
CA HIS A 39 -51.65 12.83 27.19
C HIS A 39 -50.20 13.27 27.10
N HIS A 40 -49.88 14.37 27.77
CA HIS A 40 -48.49 14.79 27.94
C HIS A 40 -47.76 13.64 28.64
N PRO A 41 -46.82 12.95 27.97
CA PRO A 41 -45.98 11.98 28.65
C PRO A 41 -45.18 12.77 29.68
N LEU A 42 -45.03 12.20 30.88
CA LEU A 42 -44.05 12.67 31.87
C LEU A 42 -42.73 12.88 31.12
N GLN A 43 -42.35 14.13 30.90
CA GLN A 43 -41.10 14.45 30.23
C GLN A 43 -40.00 14.12 31.23
N CYS A 44 -39.27 13.01 30.99
CA CYS A 44 -37.94 12.77 31.53
C CYS A 44 -37.11 14.03 31.25
N GLY A 45 -37.00 14.93 32.21
CA GLY A 45 -36.26 16.18 32.08
C GLY A 45 -34.82 15.98 32.51
N PRO A 46 -33.89 16.86 32.08
CA PRO A 46 -32.52 16.85 32.57
C PRO A 46 -32.41 17.05 34.09
N GLU A 47 -33.47 17.56 34.72
CA GLU A 47 -33.61 17.75 36.18
C GLU A 47 -34.13 16.49 36.90
N SER A 48 -34.51 15.43 36.19
CA SER A 48 -35.18 14.26 36.78
C SER A 48 -34.21 13.21 37.35
N CYS A 49 -32.90 13.32 37.08
CA CYS A 49 -31.88 12.37 37.54
C CYS A 49 -30.67 13.09 38.17
N ASN A 50 -29.90 12.38 39.00
CA ASN A 50 -28.71 12.96 39.62
C ASN A 50 -27.58 13.15 38.59
N TYR A 51 -26.62 14.02 38.94
CA TYR A 51 -25.43 14.23 38.13
C TYR A 51 -24.67 12.92 37.88
N GLY A 52 -24.51 12.54 36.60
CA GLY A 52 -23.86 11.29 36.19
C GLY A 52 -24.81 10.12 35.90
N GLU A 53 -26.11 10.35 35.90
CA GLU A 53 -27.14 9.39 35.49
C GLU A 53 -27.80 9.82 34.17
N VAL A 54 -28.38 8.87 33.44
CA VAL A 54 -29.14 9.09 32.21
C VAL A 54 -30.59 8.65 32.45
N CYS A 55 -31.55 9.53 32.14
CA CYS A 55 -32.98 9.23 32.25
C CYS A 55 -33.41 8.32 31.10
N HIS A 56 -34.02 7.19 31.42
CA HIS A 56 -34.62 6.24 30.48
C HIS A 56 -36.10 6.07 30.83
N ILE A 57 -36.98 6.23 29.84
CA ILE A 57 -38.42 5.95 30.03
C ILE A 57 -38.67 4.47 29.78
N ALA A 58 -39.27 3.78 30.75
CA ALA A 58 -39.69 2.39 30.62
C ALA A 58 -41.05 2.18 31.31
N HIS A 59 -42.03 1.64 30.58
CA HIS A 59 -43.40 1.42 31.07
C HIS A 59 -44.07 2.68 31.64
N ASP A 60 -43.90 3.82 30.95
CA ASP A 60 -44.37 5.16 31.36
C ASP A 60 -43.72 5.73 32.64
N ASP A 61 -42.74 5.04 33.23
CA ASP A 61 -41.94 5.54 34.35
C ASP A 61 -40.56 6.02 33.90
N CYS A 62 -40.05 7.05 34.60
CA CYS A 62 -38.70 7.57 34.42
C CYS A 62 -37.72 6.80 35.32
N ILE A 63 -36.76 6.09 34.72
CA ILE A 63 -35.71 5.34 35.42
C ILE A 63 -34.36 6.02 35.19
N CYS A 64 -33.68 6.39 36.27
CA CYS A 64 -32.32 6.94 36.21
C CYS A 64 -31.31 5.79 36.24
N LEU A 65 -30.53 5.65 35.16
CA LEU A 65 -29.47 4.64 35.08
C LEU A 65 -28.11 5.33 35.22
N PRO A 66 -27.17 4.79 36.02
CA PRO A 66 -25.81 5.32 36.09
C PRO A 66 -25.18 5.28 34.69
N HIS A 67 -24.48 6.36 34.31
CA HIS A 67 -23.84 6.40 33.02
C HIS A 67 -22.85 5.22 32.90
N PRO A 68 -22.96 4.35 31.88
CA PRO A 68 -22.05 3.24 31.74
C PRO A 68 -20.63 3.79 31.73
N LYS A 69 -19.81 3.31 32.69
CA LYS A 69 -18.39 3.67 32.74
C LYS A 69 -17.83 3.44 31.34
N PRO A 70 -17.12 4.42 30.75
CA PRO A 70 -16.57 4.24 29.42
C PRO A 70 -15.81 2.92 29.41
N HIS A 71 -16.29 1.98 28.59
CA HIS A 71 -15.54 0.76 28.35
C HIS A 71 -14.15 1.19 27.92
N PRO A 72 -13.08 0.63 28.51
CA PRO A 72 -11.73 0.94 28.06
C PRO A 72 -11.69 0.67 26.56
N HIS A 73 -11.62 1.74 25.77
CA HIS A 73 -11.49 1.64 24.34
C HIS A 73 -10.27 0.76 24.08
N PRO A 74 -10.36 -0.25 23.18
CA PRO A 74 -9.20 -1.03 22.81
C PRO A 74 -8.12 -0.04 22.38
N HIS A 75 -7.01 -0.02 23.12
CA HIS A 75 -5.90 0.88 22.84
C HIS A 75 -5.52 0.70 21.38
N LYS A 76 -5.65 1.77 20.58
CA LYS A 76 -5.17 1.79 19.21
C LYS A 76 -3.71 1.31 19.24
N PRO A 77 -3.36 0.25 18.49
CA PRO A 77 -2.00 -0.26 18.49
C PRO A 77 -1.03 0.89 18.23
N ARG A 78 -0.04 1.04 19.13
CA ARG A 78 1.02 2.03 18.98
C ARG A 78 1.67 1.81 17.60
N PRO A 79 1.89 2.86 16.79
CA PRO A 79 2.63 2.73 15.55
C PRO A 79 3.98 2.08 15.86
N THR A 80 4.17 0.85 15.41
CA THR A 80 5.46 0.16 15.48
C THR A 80 6.44 1.01 14.68
N ARG A 81 7.60 1.35 15.25
CA ARG A 81 8.61 2.13 14.52
C ARG A 81 8.89 1.42 13.19
N ASP A 82 8.89 2.19 12.12
CA ASP A 82 9.24 1.69 10.79
C ASP A 82 10.58 0.94 10.85
N PRO A 83 10.69 -0.23 10.19
CA PRO A 83 11.96 -0.95 10.11
C PRO A 83 13.00 -0.06 9.43
N GLN A 84 14.11 0.19 10.14
CA GLN A 84 15.21 1.02 9.66
C GLN A 84 15.87 0.39 8.43
N PRO A 85 16.29 1.17 7.43
CA PRO A 85 17.05 0.65 6.29
C PRO A 85 18.39 0.03 6.72
N THR A 86 18.74 -1.11 6.11
CA THR A 86 20.00 -1.84 6.38
C THR A 86 20.91 -1.79 5.16
N ILE A 87 22.20 -1.51 5.33
CA ILE A 87 23.19 -1.61 4.23
C ILE A 87 23.30 -3.08 3.80
N VAL A 88 23.16 -3.35 2.50
CA VAL A 88 23.20 -4.72 1.94
C VAL A 88 24.37 -4.97 0.99
N SER A 89 24.98 -3.92 0.43
CA SER A 89 26.18 -4.02 -0.40
C SER A 89 26.88 -2.66 -0.50
N ALA A 90 28.20 -2.64 -0.70
CA ALA A 90 28.99 -1.42 -0.89
C ALA A 90 30.15 -1.65 -1.86
N ALA A 91 30.45 -0.63 -2.67
CA ALA A 91 31.58 -0.57 -3.60
C ALA A 91 32.15 0.86 -3.61
N GLY A 92 33.15 1.10 -2.77
CA GLY A 92 33.70 2.45 -2.56
C GLY A 92 32.65 3.37 -1.91
N THR A 93 32.40 4.51 -2.53
CA THR A 93 31.41 5.52 -2.09
C THR A 93 29.98 5.24 -2.57
N VAL A 94 29.75 4.10 -3.22
CA VAL A 94 28.41 3.68 -3.68
C VAL A 94 27.96 2.49 -2.86
N TYR A 95 26.75 2.54 -2.31
CA TYR A 95 26.20 1.46 -1.50
C TYR A 95 24.69 1.31 -1.65
N LEU A 96 24.20 0.14 -1.28
CA LEU A 96 22.79 -0.23 -1.29
C LEU A 96 22.26 -0.29 0.13
N THR A 97 21.08 0.28 0.36
CA THR A 97 20.31 0.05 1.59
C THR A 97 18.98 -0.61 1.25
N SER A 98 18.50 -1.52 2.09
CA SER A 98 17.25 -2.23 1.94
C SER A 98 16.28 -1.87 3.05
N ARG A 99 15.02 -1.59 2.69
CA ARG A 99 13.91 -1.32 3.60
C ARG A 99 12.77 -2.30 3.32
N LEU A 100 12.33 -3.03 4.34
CA LEU A 100 11.11 -3.82 4.28
C LEU A 100 9.90 -2.89 4.33
N ILE A 101 9.03 -2.95 3.32
CA ILE A 101 7.80 -2.16 3.26
C ILE A 101 6.65 -2.93 3.92
N GLY A 102 6.54 -4.22 3.63
CA GLY A 102 5.44 -5.02 4.16
C GLY A 102 5.60 -6.50 3.88
N ARG A 103 4.81 -7.29 4.62
CA ARG A 103 4.65 -8.73 4.42
C ARG A 103 3.19 -9.09 4.48
N TRP A 104 2.76 -10.00 3.61
CA TRP A 104 1.39 -10.48 3.61
C TRP A 104 1.32 -11.91 3.10
N THR A 105 0.26 -12.60 3.50
CA THR A 105 -0.13 -13.89 2.93
C THR A 105 -1.24 -13.64 1.93
N ASP A 106 -1.11 -14.17 0.72
CA ASP A 106 -2.10 -14.00 -0.34
C ASP A 106 -2.86 -15.31 -0.57
N GLY A 107 -4.12 -15.34 -0.10
CA GLY A 107 -5.00 -16.50 -0.27
C GLY A 107 -5.29 -16.82 -1.73
N SER A 108 -5.31 -15.82 -2.62
CA SER A 108 -5.52 -16.05 -4.06
C SER A 108 -4.33 -16.75 -4.74
N ARG A 109 -3.19 -16.82 -4.04
CA ARG A 109 -1.94 -17.45 -4.50
C ARG A 109 -1.57 -18.66 -3.67
N GLY A 110 -2.57 -19.43 -3.25
CA GLY A 110 -2.37 -20.67 -2.50
C GLY A 110 -1.85 -20.46 -1.07
N GLY A 111 -2.13 -19.29 -0.47
CA GLY A 111 -1.70 -18.98 0.90
C GLY A 111 -0.20 -18.76 1.03
N LYS A 112 0.49 -18.40 -0.07
CA LYS A 112 1.90 -18.05 -0.04
C LYS A 112 2.13 -16.72 0.66
N THR A 113 3.27 -16.60 1.32
CA THR A 113 3.74 -15.37 1.96
C THR A 113 4.66 -14.60 1.02
N PHE A 114 4.51 -13.27 0.99
CA PHE A 114 5.33 -12.35 0.20
C PHE A 114 5.90 -11.24 1.06
N SER A 115 7.03 -10.69 0.62
CA SER A 115 7.67 -9.53 1.24
C SER A 115 7.98 -8.47 0.18
N GLN A 116 7.62 -7.22 0.45
CA GLN A 116 7.94 -6.08 -0.40
C GLN A 116 9.12 -5.31 0.16
N TYR A 117 10.07 -4.95 -0.70
CA TYR A 117 11.25 -4.18 -0.34
C TYR A 117 11.46 -2.99 -1.27
N ASP A 118 11.95 -1.90 -0.68
CA ASP A 118 12.59 -0.81 -1.40
C ASP A 118 14.11 -0.89 -1.18
N ILE A 119 14.86 -0.76 -2.27
CA ILE A 119 16.31 -0.67 -2.28
C ILE A 119 16.70 0.73 -2.71
N THR A 120 17.50 1.41 -1.88
CA THR A 120 18.08 2.70 -2.23
C THR A 120 19.53 2.51 -2.61
N ILE A 121 19.88 2.93 -3.83
CA ILE A 121 21.25 3.11 -4.30
C ILE A 121 21.69 4.50 -3.86
N HIS A 122 22.77 4.57 -3.08
CA HIS A 122 23.39 5.82 -2.65
C HIS A 122 24.66 6.05 -3.47
N ASN A 123 24.75 7.19 -4.16
CA ASN A 123 25.97 7.61 -4.84
C ASN A 123 26.61 8.76 -4.05
N ASP A 124 27.36 8.44 -3.00
CA ASP A 124 28.04 9.46 -2.18
C ASP A 124 29.37 9.91 -2.82
N GLY A 125 29.67 9.43 -4.03
CA GLY A 125 30.85 9.81 -4.79
C GLY A 125 30.69 11.11 -5.57
N ASN A 126 31.81 11.61 -6.08
CA ASN A 126 31.89 12.88 -6.84
C ASN A 126 31.65 12.70 -8.35
N ARG A 127 31.19 11.53 -8.80
CA ARG A 127 30.97 11.21 -10.22
C ARG A 127 29.57 10.67 -10.43
N ASN A 128 28.97 11.04 -11.56
CA ASN A 128 27.69 10.48 -11.97
C ASN A 128 27.87 9.01 -12.38
N ILE A 129 27.03 8.14 -11.84
CA ILE A 129 26.91 6.74 -12.27
C ILE A 129 26.12 6.74 -13.58
N LYS A 130 26.68 6.16 -14.64
CA LYS A 130 25.99 5.91 -15.90
C LYS A 130 25.27 4.56 -15.87
N GLU A 131 25.97 3.51 -15.42
CA GLU A 131 25.43 2.16 -15.29
C GLU A 131 25.89 1.55 -13.96
N ILE A 132 25.01 0.76 -13.34
CA ILE A 132 25.32 -0.06 -12.18
C ILE A 132 24.75 -1.46 -12.42
N TYR A 133 25.57 -2.47 -12.12
CA TYR A 133 25.21 -3.88 -12.25
C TYR A 133 25.20 -4.53 -10.88
N ILE A 134 24.08 -5.13 -10.51
CA ILE A 134 23.88 -5.75 -9.20
C ILE A 134 23.57 -7.23 -9.41
N SER A 135 24.39 -8.12 -8.86
CA SER A 135 24.10 -9.55 -8.84
C SER A 135 23.09 -9.91 -7.77
N THR A 136 22.37 -10.99 -8.03
CA THR A 136 21.44 -11.63 -7.11
C THR A 136 21.79 -13.11 -6.98
N ASP A 137 21.35 -13.77 -5.91
CA ASP A 137 21.43 -15.23 -5.77
C ASP A 137 20.04 -15.88 -5.70
N SER A 138 19.98 -17.13 -5.23
CA SER A 138 18.74 -17.90 -5.10
C SER A 138 17.71 -17.31 -4.11
N THR A 139 18.07 -16.30 -3.32
CA THR A 139 17.14 -15.55 -2.46
C THR A 139 16.31 -14.52 -3.23
N PHE A 140 16.73 -14.11 -4.43
CA PHE A 140 16.00 -13.15 -5.26
C PHE A 140 14.91 -13.82 -6.12
N LYS A 141 13.93 -14.41 -5.43
CA LYS A 141 12.77 -15.06 -6.04
C LYS A 141 11.61 -14.07 -6.11
N LEU A 142 11.46 -13.42 -7.26
CA LEU A 142 10.33 -12.50 -7.48
C LEU A 142 9.00 -13.24 -7.34
N ARG A 143 7.99 -12.52 -6.84
CA ARG A 143 6.61 -12.99 -6.87
C ARG A 143 6.25 -13.38 -8.30
N ASP A 144 5.72 -14.61 -8.43
CA ASP A 144 5.32 -15.26 -9.68
C ASP A 144 6.45 -15.47 -10.69
N ASN A 145 7.71 -15.35 -10.26
CA ASN A 145 8.87 -15.39 -11.16
C ASN A 145 8.74 -14.40 -12.33
N SER A 146 8.12 -13.23 -12.08
CA SER A 146 7.81 -12.22 -13.10
C SER A 146 8.47 -10.88 -12.76
N ASP A 147 9.05 -10.25 -13.78
CA ASP A 147 9.59 -8.88 -13.67
C ASP A 147 8.51 -7.82 -13.45
N ALA A 148 7.21 -8.16 -13.57
CA ALA A 148 6.13 -7.29 -13.12
C ALA A 148 6.15 -7.04 -11.59
N SER A 149 6.88 -7.86 -10.85
CA SER A 149 7.12 -7.70 -9.40
C SER A 149 8.43 -6.96 -9.10
N LEU A 150 9.06 -6.34 -10.11
CA LEU A 150 10.24 -5.49 -10.02
C LEU A 150 9.92 -4.14 -10.69
N TRP A 151 10.21 -3.02 -10.03
CA TRP A 151 10.02 -1.68 -10.61
C TRP A 151 11.28 -0.84 -10.49
N ASN A 152 11.41 0.15 -11.36
CA ASN A 152 12.56 1.07 -11.44
C ASN A 152 13.92 0.36 -11.64
N MET A 153 13.91 -0.90 -12.04
CA MET A 153 15.11 -1.69 -12.35
C MET A 153 14.74 -2.72 -13.42
N VAL A 154 15.72 -3.16 -14.20
CA VAL A 154 15.53 -4.24 -15.17
C VAL A 154 16.40 -5.44 -14.84
N ARG A 155 15.88 -6.64 -15.09
CA ARG A 155 16.65 -7.88 -15.06
C ARG A 155 17.23 -8.14 -16.45
N LEU A 156 18.55 -8.26 -16.53
CA LEU A 156 19.27 -8.61 -17.75
C LEU A 156 19.24 -10.13 -17.99
N ASN A 157 19.62 -10.58 -19.18
CA ASN A 157 19.54 -11.99 -19.60
C ASN A 157 20.29 -12.99 -18.68
N ASN A 158 21.22 -12.52 -17.85
CA ASN A 158 21.99 -13.31 -16.89
C ASN A 158 21.51 -13.16 -15.43
N GLY A 159 20.32 -12.57 -15.21
CA GLY A 159 19.75 -12.35 -13.89
C GLY A 159 20.35 -11.15 -13.14
N ILE A 160 21.34 -10.45 -13.72
CA ILE A 160 21.90 -9.22 -13.16
C ILE A 160 20.86 -8.11 -13.26
N LEU A 161 20.76 -7.29 -12.22
CA LEU A 161 19.93 -6.09 -12.23
C LEU A 161 20.73 -4.90 -12.78
N GLY A 162 20.08 -4.09 -13.60
CA GLY A 162 20.65 -2.87 -14.16
C GLY A 162 19.62 -1.74 -14.22
N LEU A 163 20.12 -0.52 -14.46
CA LEU A 163 19.25 0.64 -14.64
C LEU A 163 18.34 0.44 -15.87
N PRO A 164 17.07 0.86 -15.79
CA PRO A 164 16.19 0.86 -16.95
C PRO A 164 16.65 1.89 -17.99
N SER A 165 16.29 1.68 -19.25
CA SER A 165 16.70 2.56 -20.37
C SER A 165 16.26 4.02 -20.25
N TYR A 166 15.25 4.32 -19.43
CA TYR A 166 14.82 5.69 -19.13
C TYR A 166 15.66 6.37 -18.04
N GLN A 167 16.41 5.61 -17.24
CA GLN A 167 17.27 6.14 -16.19
C GLN A 167 18.72 6.19 -16.69
N ASN A 168 19.11 7.33 -17.27
CA ASN A 168 20.40 7.49 -17.93
C ASN A 168 21.59 7.69 -16.98
N SER A 169 21.34 8.12 -15.74
CA SER A 169 22.39 8.30 -14.72
C SER A 169 21.85 8.42 -13.30
N ILE A 170 22.70 8.17 -12.30
CA ILE A 170 22.48 8.61 -10.92
C ILE A 170 23.56 9.66 -10.62
N ASN A 171 23.14 10.89 -10.35
CA ASN A 171 24.08 12.00 -10.16
C ASN A 171 24.97 11.79 -8.92
N ALA A 172 26.12 12.46 -8.89
CA ALA A 172 26.93 12.59 -7.69
C ALA A 172 26.09 13.12 -6.51
N HIS A 173 26.28 12.53 -5.33
CA HIS A 173 25.54 12.83 -4.10
C HIS A 173 24.02 12.65 -4.21
N ALA A 174 23.55 11.81 -5.15
CA ALA A 174 22.14 11.50 -5.32
C ALA A 174 21.82 10.05 -4.96
N THR A 175 20.53 9.82 -4.72
CA THR A 175 19.99 8.48 -4.48
C THR A 175 19.03 8.06 -5.58
N TYR A 176 18.92 6.76 -5.83
CA TYR A 176 17.92 6.18 -6.72
C TYR A 176 17.26 4.99 -6.05
N VAL A 177 15.93 4.90 -6.14
CA VAL A 177 15.14 3.87 -5.47
C VAL A 177 14.49 2.94 -6.49
N PHE A 178 14.72 1.64 -6.29
CA PHE A 178 13.99 0.59 -6.96
C PHE A 178 13.38 -0.35 -5.93
N GLY A 179 12.47 -1.21 -6.35
CA GLY A 179 11.88 -2.15 -5.42
C GLY A 179 11.31 -3.38 -6.08
N PHE A 180 10.97 -4.34 -5.24
CA PHE A 180 10.47 -5.62 -5.68
C PHE A 180 9.62 -6.30 -4.62
N ILE A 181 8.88 -7.32 -5.06
CA ILE A 181 8.16 -8.25 -4.20
C ILE A 181 8.80 -9.64 -4.34
N LEU A 182 9.22 -10.21 -3.21
CA LEU A 182 9.77 -11.57 -3.12
C LEU A 182 8.72 -12.57 -2.64
N GLU A 183 8.83 -13.82 -3.12
CA GLU A 183 8.19 -14.97 -2.49
C GLU A 183 8.95 -15.35 -1.20
N GLY A 184 8.25 -15.37 -0.07
CA GLY A 184 8.78 -15.69 1.25
C GLY A 184 9.11 -14.47 2.12
N VAL A 185 9.85 -14.73 3.19
CA VAL A 185 10.24 -13.72 4.21
C VAL A 185 11.73 -13.38 4.19
N ILE A 186 12.51 -14.16 3.46
CA ILE A 186 13.97 -14.03 3.36
C ILE A 186 14.29 -12.83 2.47
N PRO A 187 15.05 -11.84 2.95
CA PRO A 187 15.52 -10.73 2.12
C PRO A 187 16.41 -11.22 0.99
N ALA A 188 16.41 -10.49 -0.13
CA ALA A 188 17.33 -10.78 -1.21
C ALA A 188 18.77 -10.41 -0.86
N ASN A 189 19.70 -11.28 -1.21
CA ASN A 189 21.12 -10.99 -1.23
C ASN A 189 21.47 -10.25 -2.53
N LEU A 190 21.93 -9.02 -2.38
CA LEU A 190 22.28 -8.12 -3.48
C LEU A 190 23.75 -7.78 -3.37
N ASN A 191 24.48 -7.77 -4.49
CA ASN A 191 25.87 -7.35 -4.50
C ASN A 191 26.20 -6.48 -5.71
N ILE A 192 26.82 -5.32 -5.48
CA ILE A 192 27.30 -4.45 -6.56
C ILE A 192 28.47 -5.15 -7.25
N LEU A 193 28.29 -5.49 -8.52
CA LEU A 193 29.31 -6.12 -9.35
C LEU A 193 30.21 -5.11 -10.05
N LYS A 194 29.59 -4.09 -10.64
CA LYS A 194 30.28 -3.13 -11.50
C LYS A 194 29.54 -1.81 -11.55
N ILE A 195 30.30 -0.73 -11.57
CA ILE A 195 29.83 0.64 -11.77
C ILE A 195 30.57 1.22 -12.97
N ILE A 196 29.84 1.85 -13.88
CA ILE A 196 30.38 2.62 -14.99
C ILE A 196 29.99 4.07 -14.75
N TYR A 197 30.98 4.94 -14.66
CA TYR A 197 30.79 6.38 -14.48
C TYR A 197 30.72 7.10 -15.82
N GLN A 198 30.09 8.28 -15.82
CA GLN A 198 30.20 9.24 -16.93
C GLN A 198 31.62 9.80 -17.05
#